data_AF-A0AAV4ISL6-F1
#
_entry.id   AF-A0AAV4ISL6-F1
#
_cell.length_a   1.000
_cell.length_b   1.000
_cell.length_c   1.000
_cell.angle_alpha   90.00
_cell.angle_beta   90.00
_cell.angle_gamma   90.00
#
_symmetry.space_group_name_H-M   'P 1'
#
loop_
_entity.id
_entity.type
_entity.pdbx_description
1 polymer ?
#
loop_
_entity_poly.entity_id
_entity_poly.type
_entity_poly.pdbx_seq_one_letter_code
_entity_poly.pdbx_strand_id
1 'polypeptide(L)'
;MLTGGYLPANTVEYFEVACEMTGDVEIIPFAFRTHAHSLGRVISGYRVRDGVWTEIGRKDPRLPEMFYNVTTPGLTVKRGDILAARCTMHDTTDHTVSIG
;
A
#
# COMPACT_ATOMS: atom_id res chain seq x y z
N MET A 1 -0.99 -9.94 -8.06
CA MET A 1 -1.70 -9.16 -9.09
C MET A 1 -1.24 -7.72 -8.96
N LEU A 2 -1.04 -7.04 -10.09
CA LEU A 2 -0.78 -5.60 -10.15
C LEU A 2 -1.93 -4.99 -10.95
N THR A 3 -2.50 -3.91 -10.46
CA THR A 3 -3.43 -3.11 -11.27
C THR A 3 -2.69 -2.46 -12.44
N GLY A 4 -3.38 -2.28 -13.57
CA GLY A 4 -2.80 -1.81 -14.83
C GLY A 4 -2.21 -0.39 -14.82
N GLY A 5 -2.28 0.33 -13.70
CA GLY A 5 -1.61 1.62 -13.52
C GLY A 5 -2.31 2.80 -14.20
N TYR A 6 -3.60 2.64 -14.53
CA TYR A 6 -4.43 3.69 -15.12
C TYR A 6 -5.59 4.03 -14.19
N LEU A 7 -5.84 5.31 -14.04
CA LEU A 7 -6.93 5.91 -13.28
C LEU A 7 -7.82 6.67 -14.27
N PRO A 8 -8.97 6.13 -14.68
CA PRO A 8 -9.88 6.81 -15.61
C PRO A 8 -10.49 8.08 -15.01
N ALA A 9 -10.79 9.05 -15.88
CA ALA A 9 -11.38 10.34 -15.51
C ALA A 9 -12.64 10.18 -14.63
N ASN A 10 -12.74 10.99 -13.56
CA ASN A 10 -13.88 11.02 -12.62
C ASN A 10 -14.22 9.65 -11.99
N THR A 11 -13.24 8.77 -11.77
CA THR A 11 -13.44 7.46 -11.13
C THR A 11 -12.68 7.32 -9.82
N VAL A 12 -13.10 6.34 -9.02
CA VAL A 12 -12.32 5.84 -7.88
C VAL A 12 -11.74 4.50 -8.31
N GLU A 13 -10.41 4.38 -8.23
CA GLU A 13 -9.71 3.14 -8.53
C GLU A 13 -8.89 2.68 -7.32
N TYR A 14 -8.72 1.35 -7.25
CA TYR A 14 -7.95 0.70 -6.19
C TYR A 14 -6.73 0.05 -6.78
N PHE A 15 -5.57 0.67 -6.63
CA PHE A 15 -4.33 0.07 -7.09
C PHE A 15 -3.80 -0.93 -6.07
N GLU A 16 -3.59 -2.15 -6.50
CA GLU A 16 -3.21 -3.27 -5.64
C GLU A 16 -1.85 -3.82 -6.04
N VAL A 17 -1.05 -4.16 -5.03
CA VAL A 17 0.18 -4.93 -5.18
C VAL A 17 0.20 -6.02 -4.14
N ALA A 18 0.63 -7.20 -4.53
CA ALA A 18 0.85 -8.32 -3.63
C ALA A 18 2.03 -9.16 -4.13
N CYS A 19 3.02 -9.36 -3.27
CA CYS A 19 4.21 -10.15 -3.54
C CYS A 19 4.52 -11.07 -2.36
N GLU A 20 4.96 -12.29 -2.67
CA GLU A 20 5.46 -13.22 -1.67
C GLU A 20 6.87 -12.80 -1.20
N MET A 21 7.10 -12.84 0.11
CA MET A 21 8.42 -12.73 0.70
C MET A 21 9.19 -14.03 0.48
N THR A 22 10.19 -14.01 -0.40
CA THR A 22 10.97 -15.21 -0.75
C THR A 22 12.30 -15.33 0.00
N GLY A 23 12.78 -14.23 0.61
CA GLY A 23 14.07 -14.17 1.31
C GLY A 23 14.10 -14.96 2.62
N ASP A 24 15.28 -15.48 2.98
CA ASP A 24 15.53 -16.17 4.26
C ASP A 24 15.80 -15.23 5.44
N VAL A 25 14.95 -14.23 5.60
CA VAL A 25 15.14 -13.21 6.61
C VAL A 25 13.84 -12.92 7.32
N GLU A 26 13.92 -12.67 8.61
CA GLU A 26 12.82 -12.10 9.37
C GLU A 26 12.99 -10.58 9.41
N ILE A 27 11.98 -9.86 8.90
CA ILE A 27 11.91 -8.41 8.90
C ILE A 27 10.90 -7.99 9.96
N ILE A 28 11.28 -7.00 10.77
CA ILE A 28 10.42 -6.41 11.81
C ILE A 28 10.14 -4.95 11.41
N PRO A 29 9.02 -4.66 10.71
CA PRO A 29 8.66 -3.29 10.39
C PRO A 29 8.42 -2.48 11.66
N PHE A 30 9.10 -1.34 11.78
CA PHE A 30 8.89 -0.39 12.89
C PHE A 30 8.31 0.94 12.42
N ALA A 31 8.48 1.29 11.15
CA ALA A 31 7.89 2.47 10.54
C ALA A 31 7.48 2.23 9.07
N PHE A 32 6.60 3.07 8.56
CA PHE A 32 6.16 3.07 7.16
C PHE A 32 6.00 4.51 6.64
N ARG A 33 6.10 4.68 5.32
CA ARG A 33 5.83 5.93 4.61
C ARG A 33 4.95 5.62 3.41
N THR A 34 3.89 6.39 3.23
CA THR A 34 3.03 6.35 2.03
C THR A 34 3.41 7.49 1.09
N HIS A 35 3.28 7.27 -0.21
CA HIS A 35 3.53 8.30 -1.21
C HIS A 35 2.53 8.18 -2.35
N ALA A 36 1.94 9.31 -2.74
CA ALA A 36 1.18 9.47 -3.97
C ALA A 36 1.06 10.95 -4.31
N HIS A 37 0.82 11.26 -5.57
CA HIS A 37 0.42 12.61 -5.98
C HIS A 37 -0.99 12.97 -5.44
N SER A 38 -1.49 14.14 -5.83
CA SER A 38 -2.71 14.78 -5.31
C SER A 38 -4.00 13.95 -5.40
N LEU A 39 -4.05 12.94 -6.27
CA LEU A 39 -5.23 12.07 -6.46
C LEU A 39 -5.29 10.91 -5.44
N GLY A 40 -4.24 10.69 -4.64
CA GLY A 40 -4.24 9.71 -3.56
C GLY A 40 -5.22 10.08 -2.44
N ARG A 41 -5.89 9.08 -1.86
CA ARG A 41 -6.82 9.26 -0.72
C ARG A 41 -6.40 8.47 0.51
N VAL A 42 -6.04 7.22 0.32
CA VAL A 42 -5.51 6.38 1.39
C VAL A 42 -4.61 5.31 0.79
N ILE A 43 -3.49 5.06 1.45
CA ILE A 43 -2.60 3.95 1.13
C ILE A 43 -2.47 3.09 2.39
N SER A 44 -2.65 1.78 2.23
CA SER A 44 -2.47 0.82 3.32
C SER A 44 -1.62 -0.36 2.90
N GLY A 45 -0.87 -0.90 3.86
CA GLY A 45 0.00 -2.06 3.70
C GLY A 45 -0.28 -3.12 4.75
N TYR A 46 -0.16 -4.38 4.34
CA TYR A 46 -0.50 -5.56 5.12
C TYR A 46 0.54 -6.65 4.93
N ARG A 47 0.68 -7.47 5.97
CA ARG A 47 1.20 -8.83 5.86
C ARG A 47 0.04 -9.81 5.88
N VAL A 48 -0.01 -10.70 4.91
CA VAL A 48 -0.95 -11.83 4.87
C VAL A 48 -0.19 -13.11 5.16
N ARG A 49 -0.60 -13.83 6.21
CA ARG A 49 -0.03 -15.12 6.62
C ARG A 49 -1.17 -16.06 6.95
N ASP A 50 -1.22 -17.24 6.32
CA ASP A 50 -2.29 -18.23 6.51
C ASP A 50 -3.71 -17.64 6.31
N GLY A 51 -3.85 -16.74 5.32
CA GLY A 51 -5.09 -16.02 5.04
C GLY A 51 -5.43 -14.88 6.03
N VAL A 52 -4.66 -14.69 7.09
CA VAL A 52 -4.85 -13.61 8.07
C VAL A 52 -4.14 -12.35 7.61
N TRP A 53 -4.90 -11.29 7.41
CA TRP A 53 -4.41 -9.95 7.07
C TRP A 53 -4.06 -9.19 8.36
N THR A 54 -2.83 -8.71 8.47
CA THR A 54 -2.38 -7.89 9.60
C THR A 54 -1.78 -6.59 9.09
N GLU A 55 -2.29 -5.47 9.58
CA GLU A 55 -1.93 -4.14 9.10
C GLU A 55 -0.53 -3.72 9.56
N ILE A 56 0.30 -3.32 8.59
CA ILE A 56 1.59 -2.67 8.82
C ILE A 56 1.35 -1.18 9.08
N GLY A 57 0.54 -0.54 8.23
CA GLY A 57 0.26 0.89 8.32
C GLY A 57 -0.81 1.34 7.33
N ARG A 58 -1.43 2.47 7.64
CA ARG A 58 -2.39 3.19 6.77
C ARG A 58 -2.22 4.69 6.95
N LYS A 59 -2.19 5.44 5.85
CA LYS A 59 -2.13 6.91 5.90
C LYS A 59 -2.78 7.53 4.66
N ASP A 60 -3.26 8.76 4.83
CA ASP A 60 -3.58 9.66 3.73
C ASP A 60 -2.26 10.23 3.16
N PRO A 61 -1.90 9.93 1.90
CA PRO A 61 -0.63 10.38 1.31
C PRO A 61 -0.58 11.90 1.07
N ARG A 62 -1.69 12.63 1.26
CA ARG A 62 -1.73 14.10 1.16
C ARG A 62 -1.26 14.80 2.44
N LEU A 63 -1.16 14.05 3.54
CA LEU A 63 -0.54 14.52 4.78
C LEU A 63 1.00 14.48 4.65
N PRO A 64 1.78 15.09 5.58
CA PRO A 64 3.23 15.07 5.48
C PRO A 64 3.79 13.65 5.26
N GLU A 65 4.55 13.45 4.19
CA GLU A 65 5.04 12.13 3.79
C GLU A 65 6.28 11.70 4.59
N MET A 66 6.12 11.59 5.90
CA MET A 66 7.17 11.17 6.82
C MET A 66 7.09 9.66 7.09
N PHE A 67 8.10 9.13 7.76
CA PHE A 67 7.97 7.83 8.41
C PHE A 67 7.08 7.95 9.64
N TYR A 68 6.08 7.08 9.72
CA TYR A 68 5.16 6.92 10.84
C TYR A 68 5.35 5.55 11.48
N ASN A 69 5.13 5.44 12.78
CA ASN A 69 5.16 4.15 13.48
C ASN A 69 4.11 3.20 12.89
N VAL A 70 4.45 1.91 12.84
CA VAL A 70 3.52 0.87 12.39
C VAL A 70 2.24 0.81 13.24
N THR A 71 1.12 0.42 12.62
CA THR A 71 -0.15 0.18 13.33
C THR A 71 -0.04 -1.01 14.29
N THR A 72 0.73 -2.04 13.88
CA THR A 72 0.91 -3.28 14.65
C THR A 72 2.39 -3.43 15.08
N PRO A 73 2.78 -2.94 16.26
CA PRO A 73 4.13 -3.13 16.79
C PRO A 73 4.49 -4.61 16.95
N GLY A 74 5.74 -4.97 16.68
CA GLY A 74 6.22 -6.35 16.80
C GLY A 74 5.73 -7.30 15.70
N LEU A 75 5.06 -6.78 14.66
CA LEU A 75 4.75 -7.55 13.46
C LEU A 75 6.05 -8.08 12.84
N THR A 76 6.05 -9.37 12.48
CA THR A 76 7.14 -9.96 11.70
C THR A 76 6.68 -10.35 10.31
N VAL A 77 7.56 -10.13 9.34
CA VAL A 77 7.44 -10.57 7.94
C VAL A 77 8.55 -11.56 7.68
N LYS A 78 8.21 -12.76 7.23
CA LYS A 78 9.16 -13.85 6.99
C LYS A 78 8.86 -14.55 5.67
N ARG A 79 9.72 -15.49 5.26
CA ARG A 79 9.51 -16.29 4.06
C ARG A 79 8.11 -16.90 4.02
N GLY A 80 7.46 -16.80 2.86
CA GLY A 80 6.13 -17.33 2.58
C GLY A 80 4.98 -16.39 2.96
N ASP A 81 5.26 -15.30 3.69
CA ASP A 81 4.26 -14.24 3.89
C ASP A 81 4.01 -13.49 2.58
N ILE A 82 2.78 -13.03 2.38
CA ILE A 82 2.46 -12.10 1.29
C ILE A 82 2.48 -10.68 1.85
N LEU A 83 3.28 -9.81 1.28
CA LEU A 83 3.18 -8.37 1.48
C LEU A 83 2.20 -7.81 0.46
N ALA A 84 1.11 -7.24 0.95
CA ALA A 84 0.06 -6.66 0.12
C ALA A 84 -0.15 -5.19 0.47
N ALA A 85 -0.39 -4.35 -0.54
CA ALA A 85 -0.75 -2.97 -0.34
C ALA A 85 -1.86 -2.56 -1.30
N ARG A 86 -2.66 -1.57 -0.87
CA ARG A 86 -3.71 -0.95 -1.68
C ARG A 86 -3.59 0.56 -1.61
N CYS A 87 -3.63 1.22 -2.77
CA CYS A 87 -3.79 2.66 -2.90
C CYS A 87 -5.20 2.95 -3.40
N THR A 88 -5.99 3.68 -2.61
CA THR A 88 -7.26 4.24 -3.08
C THR A 88 -7.00 5.58 -3.72
N MET A 89 -7.32 5.66 -5.00
CA MET A 89 -7.13 6.84 -5.84
C MET A 89 -8.50 7.37 -6.24
N HIS A 90 -8.65 8.69 -6.29
CA HIS A 90 -9.88 9.33 -6.76
C HIS A 90 -9.51 10.40 -7.76
N ASP A 91 -9.83 10.14 -9.02
CA ASP A 91 -9.67 11.09 -10.10
C ASP A 91 -10.77 12.14 -10.06
N THR A 92 -10.37 13.40 -10.10
CA THR A 92 -11.29 14.54 -10.20
C THR A 92 -10.99 15.36 -11.46
N THR A 93 -10.22 14.81 -12.40
CA THR A 93 -9.88 15.40 -13.68
C THR A 93 -10.75 14.85 -14.81
N ASP A 94 -10.60 15.43 -16.01
CA ASP A 94 -11.35 15.11 -17.22
C ASP A 94 -10.61 14.17 -18.19
N HIS A 95 -9.47 13.61 -17.78
CA HIS A 95 -8.66 12.71 -18.58
C HIS A 95 -8.12 11.55 -17.74
N THR A 96 -7.77 10.45 -18.38
CA THR A 96 -7.16 9.31 -17.70
C THR A 96 -5.75 9.66 -17.24
N VAL A 97 -5.44 9.39 -15.98
CA VAL A 97 -4.12 9.53 -15.39
C VAL A 97 -3.42 8.18 -15.33
N SER A 98 -2.17 8.09 -15.77
CA SER A 98 -1.32 6.91 -15.59
C SER A 98 -0.33 7.10 -14.45
N ILE A 99 0.05 6.01 -13.79
CA ILE A 99 1.16 6.02 -12.83
C ILE A 99 2.47 6.28 -13.59
N GLY A 100 3.22 7.31 -13.18
CA GLY A 100 4.50 7.72 -13.76
C GLY A 100 5.06 8.99 -13.14
#